data_AF-A0A4Y6S1S1-F1
#
_entry.id   AF-A0A4Y6S1S1-F1
#
_cell.length_a   1.000
_cell.length_b   1.000
_cell.length_c   1.000
_cell.angle_alpha   90.00
_cell.angle_beta   90.00
_cell.angle_gamma   90.00
#
_symmetry.space_group_name_H-M   'P 1'
#
loop_
_entity.id
_entity.type
_entity.pdbx_description
1 polymer ?
#
loop_
_entity_poly.entity_id
_entity_poly.type
_entity_poly.pdbx_seq_one_letter_code
_entity_poly.pdbx_strand_id
1 'polypeptide(L)'
;MSNFSDVMDYLGLSEDEAAAVLYTSRDEIVRWRNTNEAPPLHIWQGLVRMLDDVRRSAEEAAKSADLDHLDASDLNRVNLDVPTRSSSDLAGPKRAATALAVATLARVFV
;
A
#
# COMPACT_ATOMS: atom_id res chain seq x y z
N MET A 1 -19.07 -0.22 -7.72
CA MET A 1 -17.63 -0.36 -7.37
C MET A 1 -17.29 -1.83 -7.42
N SER A 2 -16.15 -2.19 -8.02
CA SER A 2 -15.68 -3.57 -8.09
C SER A 2 -14.67 -3.82 -6.98
N ASN A 3 -14.58 -5.06 -6.48
CA ASN A 3 -13.59 -5.44 -5.46
C ASN A 3 -12.15 -5.08 -5.88
N PHE A 4 -11.86 -5.09 -7.18
CA PHE A 4 -10.57 -4.70 -7.71
C PHE A 4 -10.28 -3.21 -7.49
N SER A 5 -11.27 -2.35 -7.73
CA SER A 5 -11.15 -0.92 -7.42
C SER A 5 -10.95 -0.65 -5.93
N ASP A 6 -11.67 -1.37 -5.05
CA ASP A 6 -11.51 -1.19 -3.61
C ASP A 6 -10.09 -1.59 -3.12
N VAL A 7 -9.53 -2.68 -3.65
CA VAL A 7 -8.16 -3.11 -3.33
C VAL A 7 -7.11 -2.13 -3.88
N MET A 8 -7.31 -1.63 -5.10
CA MET A 8 -6.46 -0.59 -5.70
C MET A 8 -6.44 0.68 -4.85
N ASP A 9 -7.61 1.15 -4.42
CA ASP A 9 -7.75 2.35 -3.61
C ASP A 9 -7.15 2.16 -2.22
N TYR A 10 -7.31 0.98 -1.61
CA TYR A 10 -6.67 0.63 -0.34
C TYR A 10 -5.14 0.67 -0.42
N LEU A 11 -4.57 0.14 -1.50
CA LEU A 11 -3.12 0.20 -1.76
C LEU A 11 -2.67 1.60 -2.22
N GLY A 12 -3.60 2.53 -2.45
CA GLY A 12 -3.33 3.89 -2.91
C GLY A 12 -2.76 3.98 -4.33
N LEU A 13 -2.88 2.91 -5.12
CA LEU A 13 -2.24 2.78 -6.43
C LEU A 13 -2.92 3.67 -7.47
N SER A 14 -2.14 4.46 -8.19
CA SER A 14 -2.58 5.04 -9.47
C SER A 14 -2.70 3.95 -10.54
N GLU A 15 -3.41 4.26 -11.62
CA GLU A 15 -3.55 3.33 -12.76
C GLU A 15 -2.19 3.03 -13.41
N ASP A 16 -1.29 4.03 -13.46
CA ASP A 16 0.06 3.89 -14.00
C ASP A 16 0.97 3.05 -13.07
N GLU A 17 0.90 3.30 -11.76
CA GLU A 17 1.63 2.53 -10.76
C GLU A 17 1.20 1.06 -10.78
N ALA A 18 -0.11 0.81 -10.85
CA ALA A 18 -0.65 -0.54 -10.92
C ALA A 18 -0.22 -1.26 -12.20
N ALA A 19 -0.26 -0.58 -13.35
CA ALA A 19 0.20 -1.14 -14.62
C ALA A 19 1.68 -1.56 -14.54
N ALA A 20 2.53 -0.70 -13.95
CA ALA A 20 3.95 -0.97 -13.79
C ALA A 20 4.23 -2.16 -12.86
N VAL A 21 3.54 -2.26 -11.72
CA VAL A 21 3.80 -3.31 -10.71
C VAL A 21 3.18 -4.64 -11.08
N LEU A 22 2.02 -4.62 -11.75
CA LEU A 22 1.30 -5.82 -12.17
C LEU A 22 1.74 -6.31 -13.55
N TYR A 23 2.69 -5.64 -14.19
CA TYR A 23 3.24 -5.96 -15.52
C TYR A 23 2.16 -6.10 -16.60
N THR A 24 1.23 -5.14 -16.64
CA THR A 24 0.06 -5.12 -17.52
C THR A 24 -0.12 -3.72 -18.10
N SER A 25 -1.04 -3.53 -19.05
CA SER A 25 -1.30 -2.21 -19.62
C SER A 25 -2.22 -1.36 -18.73
N ARG A 26 -2.05 -0.03 -18.79
CA ARG A 26 -2.97 0.93 -18.12
C ARG A 26 -4.43 0.71 -18.56
N ASP A 27 -4.65 0.42 -19.84
CA ASP A 27 -6.00 0.23 -20.39
C ASP A 27 -6.70 -0.99 -19.78
N GLU A 28 -5.96 -2.07 -19.49
CA GLU A 28 -6.48 -3.24 -18.78
C GLU A 28 -6.85 -2.88 -17.33
N ILE A 29 -6.00 -2.14 -16.63
CA ILE A 29 -6.29 -1.65 -15.26
C ILE A 29 -7.58 -0.82 -15.26
N VAL A 30 -7.68 0.18 -16.15
CA VAL A 30 -8.87 1.03 -16.29
C VAL A 30 -10.09 0.19 -16.59
N ARG A 31 -9.97 -0.81 -17.47
CA ARG A 31 -11.07 -1.71 -17.80
C ARG A 31 -11.55 -2.50 -16.58
N TRP A 32 -10.67 -3.15 -15.83
CA TRP A 32 -11.05 -3.93 -14.65
C TRP A 32 -11.60 -3.06 -13.50
N ARG A 33 -11.17 -1.80 -13.42
CA ARG A 33 -11.74 -0.86 -12.44
C ARG A 33 -13.17 -0.44 -12.76
N ASN A 34 -13.49 -0.28 -14.04
CA ASN A 34 -14.75 0.32 -14.49
C ASN A 34 -15.78 -0.70 -15.00
N THR A 35 -15.43 -1.98 -15.05
CA THR A 35 -16.33 -3.05 -15.52
C THR A 35 -16.48 -4.14 -14.47
N ASN A 36 -17.37 -5.09 -14.72
CA ASN A 36 -17.50 -6.31 -13.91
C ASN A 36 -16.53 -7.42 -14.37
N GLU A 37 -15.60 -7.12 -15.28
CA GLU A 37 -14.59 -8.07 -15.72
C GLU A 37 -13.58 -8.32 -14.59
N ALA A 38 -13.37 -9.58 -14.25
CA ALA A 38 -12.39 -9.96 -13.24
C ALA A 38 -10.99 -9.99 -13.87
N PRO A 39 -9.97 -9.38 -13.22
CA PRO A 39 -8.58 -9.56 -13.62
C PRO A 39 -8.18 -11.04 -13.58
N PRO A 40 -7.21 -11.46 -14.41
CA PRO A 40 -6.60 -12.77 -14.32
C PRO A 40 -6.03 -13.06 -12.92
N LEU A 41 -5.98 -14.35 -12.55
CA LEU A 41 -5.55 -14.78 -11.21
C LEU A 41 -4.15 -14.26 -10.80
N HIS A 42 -3.21 -14.17 -11.75
CA HIS A 42 -1.85 -13.70 -11.45
C HIS A 42 -1.80 -12.22 -11.03
N ILE A 43 -2.76 -11.41 -11.50
CA ILE A 43 -2.90 -10.00 -11.10
C ILE A 43 -3.33 -9.92 -9.63
N TRP A 44 -4.31 -10.74 -9.23
CA TRP A 44 -4.72 -10.86 -7.82
C TRP A 44 -3.58 -11.35 -6.92
N GLN A 45 -2.79 -12.33 -7.38
CA GLN A 45 -1.61 -12.79 -6.65
C GLN A 45 -0.56 -11.69 -6.49
N GLY A 46 -0.39 -10.82 -7.51
CA GLY A 46 0.47 -9.64 -7.43
C GLY A 46 0.01 -8.64 -6.38
N LEU A 47 -1.29 -8.32 -6.37
CA LEU A 47 -1.89 -7.43 -5.37
C LEU A 47 -1.76 -7.96 -3.94
N VAL A 48 -2.00 -9.26 -3.72
CA VAL A 48 -1.85 -9.89 -2.39
C VAL A 48 -0.41 -9.81 -1.90
N ARG A 49 0.58 -10.07 -2.75
CA ARG A 49 2.00 -9.92 -2.38
C ARG A 49 2.34 -8.48 -1.97
N MET A 50 1.81 -7.51 -2.69
CA MET A 50 2.02 -6.09 -2.36
C MET A 50 1.37 -5.69 -1.04
N LEU A 51 0.18 -6.24 -0.74
CA LEU A 51 -0.47 -6.06 0.56
C LEU A 51 0.38 -6.62 1.71
N ASP A 52 0.98 -7.80 1.50
CA ASP A 52 1.88 -8.41 2.48
C ASP A 52 3.15 -7.58 2.69
N ASP A 53 3.71 -7.01 1.62
CA ASP A 53 4.88 -6.13 1.70
C ASP A 53 4.54 -4.84 2.46
N VAL A 54 3.42 -4.18 2.12
CA VAL A 54 2.91 -3.00 2.83
C VAL A 54 2.70 -3.28 4.33
N ARG A 55 2.09 -4.42 4.66
CA ARG A 55 1.88 -4.83 6.05
C ARG A 55 3.21 -5.03 6.78
N ARG A 56 4.16 -5.73 6.17
CA ARG A 56 5.46 -6.00 6.77
C ARG A 56 6.24 -4.70 7.03
N SER A 57 6.25 -3.79 6.06
CA SER A 57 6.90 -2.49 6.22
C SER A 57 6.29 -1.67 7.35
N ALA A 58 4.96 -1.69 7.47
CA ALA A 58 4.28 -1.00 8.55
C ALA A 58 4.60 -1.62 9.92
N GLU A 59 4.68 -2.95 10.02
CA GLU A 59 5.07 -3.63 11.26
C GLU A 59 6.54 -3.36 11.64
N GLU A 60 7.45 -3.38 10.68
CA GLU A 60 8.87 -3.06 10.88
C GLU A 60 9.05 -1.60 11.31
N ALA A 61 8.32 -0.69 10.68
CA ALA A 61 8.28 0.71 11.04
C ALA A 61 7.82 0.95 12.48
N ALA A 62 6.71 0.32 12.87
CA ALA A 62 6.18 0.45 14.21
C ALA A 62 7.14 -0.11 15.27
N LYS A 63 7.90 -1.18 14.95
CA LYS A 63 8.94 -1.74 15.83
C LYS A 63 10.19 -0.87 15.92
N SER A 64 10.55 -0.21 14.82
CA SER A 64 11.74 0.65 14.74
C SER A 64 11.54 2.00 15.41
N ALA A 65 10.28 2.44 15.52
CA ALA A 65 9.96 3.68 16.20
C ALA A 65 10.21 3.53 17.71
N ASP A 66 11.06 4.40 18.27
CA ASP A 66 11.32 4.46 19.71
C ASP A 66 10.03 4.91 20.44
N LEU A 67 9.32 3.93 21.01
CA LEU A 67 8.00 4.12 21.61
C LEU A 67 8.04 4.99 22.87
N ASP A 68 9.19 5.09 23.55
CA ASP A 68 9.34 5.85 24.80
C ASP A 68 9.41 7.38 24.58
N HIS A 69 9.58 7.81 23.32
CA HIS A 69 9.78 9.23 22.95
C HIS A 69 8.88 9.74 21.83
N LEU A 70 7.88 8.96 21.42
CA LEU A 70 6.90 9.35 20.42
C LEU A 70 5.86 10.29 21.02
N ASP A 71 5.70 11.49 20.46
CA ASP A 71 4.54 12.36 20.72
C ASP A 71 3.49 12.22 19.61
N ALA A 72 2.23 12.54 19.89
CA ALA A 72 1.14 12.47 18.91
C ALA A 72 1.42 13.32 17.66
N SER A 73 2.20 14.40 17.81
CA SER A 73 2.63 15.27 16.73
C SER A 73 3.62 14.60 15.74
N ASP A 74 4.38 13.60 16.20
CA ASP A 74 5.37 12.87 15.39
C ASP A 74 4.74 11.83 14.46
N LEU A 75 3.50 11.40 14.74
CA LEU A 75 2.75 10.49 13.86
C LEU A 75 2.58 11.04 12.43
N ASN A 76 2.51 12.37 12.27
CA ASN A 76 2.41 13.02 10.96
C ASN A 76 3.75 13.07 10.19
N ARG A 77 4.86 12.69 10.84
CA ARG A 77 6.22 12.78 10.29
C ARG A 77 6.84 11.41 9.99
N VAL A 78 6.11 10.33 10.22
CA VAL A 78 6.56 8.95 9.98
C VAL A 78 6.82 8.74 8.49
N ASN A 79 8.09 8.51 8.12
CA ASN A 79 8.50 8.20 6.76
C ASN A 79 9.06 6.78 6.71
N LEU A 80 8.45 5.92 5.88
CA LEU A 80 8.77 4.49 5.83
C LEU A 80 9.41 4.15 4.50
N ASP A 81 10.42 3.29 4.53
CA ASP A 81 10.84 2.57 3.33
C ASP A 81 10.02 1.29 3.20
N VAL A 82 9.27 1.19 2.10
CA VAL A 82 8.56 -0.03 1.72
C VAL A 82 9.49 -0.78 0.76
N PRO A 83 10.03 -1.96 1.13
CA PRO A 83 10.87 -2.74 0.25
C PRO A 83 10.00 -3.42 -0.82
N THR A 84 9.66 -2.69 -1.86
CA THR A 84 9.16 -3.25 -3.11
C THR A 84 10.35 -3.54 -4.03
N ARG A 85 10.26 -4.56 -4.90
CA ARG A 85 11.32 -4.87 -5.89
C ARG A 85 11.62 -3.73 -6.89
N SER A 86 10.80 -2.69 -6.90
CA SER A 86 10.90 -1.48 -7.72
C SER A 86 10.93 -0.25 -6.80
N SER A 87 11.95 -0.18 -5.95
CA SER A 87 11.99 0.63 -4.72
C SER A 87 12.13 2.15 -4.90
N SER A 88 11.72 2.78 -6.02
CA SER A 88 11.88 4.25 -6.16
C SER A 88 10.63 5.08 -6.48
N ASP A 89 9.55 4.56 -7.06
CA ASP A 89 8.52 5.46 -7.65
C ASP A 89 7.05 5.21 -7.25
N LEU A 90 6.76 4.31 -6.29
CA LEU A 90 5.38 3.99 -5.91
C LEU A 90 4.91 4.81 -4.71
N ALA A 91 4.22 5.93 -4.96
CA ALA A 91 3.69 6.83 -3.94
C ALA A 91 2.46 6.25 -3.23
N GLY A 92 1.65 5.44 -3.91
CA GLY A 92 0.46 4.78 -3.36
C GLY A 92 0.77 3.82 -2.19
N PRO A 93 1.45 2.70 -2.46
CA PRO A 93 1.79 1.70 -1.45
C PRO A 93 2.58 2.28 -0.27
N LYS A 94 3.45 3.26 -0.52
CA LYS A 94 4.18 3.97 0.53
C LYS A 94 3.24 4.71 1.48
N ARG A 95 2.25 5.44 0.95
CA ARG A 95 1.21 6.10 1.76
C ARG A 95 0.36 5.10 2.53
N ALA A 96 -0.03 3.99 1.91
CA ALA A 96 -0.78 2.93 2.58
C ALA A 96 0.00 2.32 3.75
N ALA A 97 1.29 2.02 3.56
CA ALA A 97 2.17 1.52 4.62
C ALA A 97 2.33 2.52 5.76
N THR A 98 2.57 3.80 5.44
CA THR A 98 2.66 4.86 6.45
C THR A 98 1.36 4.98 7.24
N ALA A 99 0.20 5.00 6.58
CA ALA A 99 -1.09 5.05 7.24
C ALA A 99 -1.31 3.86 8.18
N LEU A 100 -0.91 2.65 7.77
CA LEU A 100 -1.03 1.43 8.57
C LEU A 100 -0.09 1.45 9.77
N ALA A 101 1.14 1.92 9.61
CA ALA A 101 2.08 2.09 10.71
C ALA A 101 1.60 3.13 11.72
N VAL A 102 1.13 4.28 11.24
CA VAL A 102 0.57 5.34 12.10
C VAL A 102 -0.65 4.84 12.86
N ALA A 103 -1.57 4.12 12.21
CA ALA A 103 -2.72 3.53 12.89
C ALA A 103 -2.31 2.49 13.95
N THR A 104 -1.21 1.77 13.72
CA THR A 104 -0.66 0.81 14.68
C THR A 104 0.00 1.50 15.87
N LEU A 105 0.79 2.54 15.64
CA LEU A 105 1.43 3.36 16.67
C LEU A 105 0.40 4.16 17.49
N ALA A 106 -0.64 4.69 16.85
CA ALA A 106 -1.71 5.43 17.51
C ALA A 106 -2.43 4.59 18.60
N ARG A 107 -2.48 3.26 18.46
CA ARG A 107 -3.04 2.38 19.50
C ARG A 107 -2.26 2.40 20.81
N VAL A 108 -1.00 2.80 20.81
CA VAL A 108 -0.17 2.91 22.02
C VAL A 108 -0.56 4.14 22.85
N PHE A 109 -1.18 5.14 22.24
CA PHE A 109 -1.59 6.39 22.90
C PHE A 109 -3.02 6.36 23.50
N VAL A 110 -3.73 5.22 23.41
CA VAL A 110 -5.09 5.02 23.94
C VAL A 110 -5.04 4.13 25.17
#